data_AF-E6ZXW8-F1
#
_entry.id   AF-E6ZXW8-F1
#
_cell.length_a   1.000
_cell.length_b   1.000
_cell.length_c   1.000
_cell.angle_alpha   90.00
_cell.angle_beta   90.00
_cell.angle_gamma   90.00
#
_symmetry.space_group_name_H-M   'P 1'
#
loop_
_entity.id
_entity.type
_entity.pdbx_description
1 polymer ?
#
loop_
_entity_poly.entity_id
_entity_poly.type
_entity_poly.pdbx_seq_one_letter_code
_entity_poly.pdbx_strand_id
1 'polypeptide(L)'
;MAKDEQLDESNLFQIMLDQADDIDFSDPNKSPEEQIDPTALKVAGLEVSKLFCVVYFALLHSENDEGIFAGLDMMNMSQAKKAVNGTFQFNVRPSAESEAAADKVVQFYVDMRKEGSIVKGPGPAKPKPDCTLTISDRDMIRIALGQMSPQVAFMKGKVKVKGNIMLGLRMQTVLMNEVKKMSRVAKL
;
A
#
# COMPACT_ATOMS: atom_id res chain seq x y z
N MET A 1 35.45 -4.40 7.84
CA MET A 1 34.68 -3.72 8.89
C MET A 1 33.23 -3.77 8.48
N ALA A 2 32.47 -4.68 9.09
CA ALA A 2 31.03 -4.76 8.92
C ALA A 2 30.45 -3.41 9.37
N LYS A 3 29.66 -2.77 8.51
CA LYS A 3 28.79 -1.69 8.98
C LYS A 3 27.67 -2.41 9.71
N ASP A 4 27.68 -2.26 11.03
CA ASP A 4 26.60 -2.71 11.89
C ASP A 4 25.26 -2.21 11.32
N GLU A 5 24.44 -3.14 10.87
CA GLU A 5 23.00 -2.93 10.72
C GLU A 5 22.45 -2.75 12.13
N GLN A 6 22.42 -1.50 12.59
CA GLN A 6 21.62 -1.09 13.72
C GLN A 6 20.14 -1.20 13.29
N LEU A 7 19.60 -2.42 13.40
CA LEU A 7 18.16 -2.67 13.46
C LEU A 7 17.70 -2.27 14.86
N ASP A 8 17.55 -0.97 15.10
CA ASP A 8 16.84 -0.49 16.29
C ASP A 8 16.23 0.88 15.97
N GLU A 9 14.91 0.90 15.83
CA GLU A 9 13.98 2.02 16.03
C GLU A 9 12.62 1.65 15.39
N SER A 10 11.58 1.53 16.22
CA SER A 10 10.20 1.15 15.90
C SER A 10 9.59 1.98 14.75
N ASN A 11 9.66 1.46 13.53
CA ASN A 11 8.96 2.02 12.38
C ASN A 11 7.46 1.72 12.50
N LEU A 12 6.62 2.72 12.76
CA LEU A 12 5.16 2.57 12.86
C LEU A 12 4.59 1.82 11.66
N PHE A 13 5.10 2.07 10.47
CA PHE A 13 4.67 1.38 9.27
C PHE A 13 4.98 -0.12 9.31
N GLN A 14 6.16 -0.50 9.80
CA GLN A 14 6.52 -1.91 9.97
C GLN A 14 5.67 -2.57 11.06
N ILE A 15 5.46 -1.90 12.20
CA ILE A 15 4.59 -2.40 13.28
C ILE A 15 3.18 -2.65 12.75
N MET A 16 2.63 -1.69 12.00
CA MET A 16 1.30 -1.83 11.41
C MET A 16 1.22 -2.98 10.40
N LEU A 17 2.27 -3.22 9.61
CA LEU A 17 2.32 -4.37 8.71
C LEU A 17 2.36 -5.69 9.49
N ASP A 18 3.22 -5.77 10.49
CA ASP A 18 3.42 -6.99 11.30
C ASP A 18 2.16 -7.34 12.11
N GLN A 19 1.45 -6.33 12.61
CA GLN A 19 0.23 -6.46 13.41
C GLN A 19 -1.06 -6.30 12.59
N ALA A 20 -1.00 -6.25 11.26
CA ALA A 20 -2.19 -6.05 10.41
C ALA A 20 -3.26 -7.14 10.56
N ASP A 21 -2.90 -8.29 11.12
CA ASP A 21 -3.87 -9.36 11.40
C ASP A 21 -4.64 -9.12 12.70
N ASP A 22 -4.06 -8.38 13.65
CA ASP A 22 -4.59 -8.16 15.01
C ASP A 22 -5.17 -6.75 15.23
N ILE A 23 -4.86 -5.78 14.35
CA ILE A 23 -5.39 -4.42 14.43
C ILE A 23 -6.87 -4.40 14.05
N ASP A 24 -7.70 -3.85 14.94
CA ASP A 24 -9.06 -3.44 14.59
C ASP A 24 -9.00 -2.17 13.73
N PHE A 25 -9.43 -2.30 12.47
CA PHE A 25 -9.43 -1.21 11.49
C PHE A 25 -10.80 -0.52 11.35
N SER A 26 -11.71 -0.71 12.32
CA SER A 26 -12.98 0.01 12.38
C SER A 26 -12.80 1.49 12.76
N ASP A 27 -13.71 2.35 12.29
CA ASP A 27 -13.75 3.77 12.65
C ASP A 27 -14.84 3.96 13.72
N PRO A 28 -14.49 4.22 14.99
CA PRO A 28 -15.49 4.34 16.05
C PRO A 28 -16.44 5.54 15.84
N ASN A 29 -16.10 6.46 14.93
CA ASN A 29 -16.89 7.64 14.62
C ASN A 29 -17.86 7.46 13.44
N LYS A 30 -17.85 6.31 12.75
CA LYS A 30 -18.74 6.03 11.60
C LYS A 30 -19.80 4.99 11.94
N SER A 31 -20.96 5.11 11.30
CA SER A 31 -22.00 4.09 11.40
C SER A 31 -21.60 2.79 10.68
N PRO A 32 -22.18 1.63 11.01
CA PRO A 32 -21.89 0.37 10.32
C PRO A 32 -22.11 0.42 8.79
N GLU A 33 -23.03 1.26 8.32
CA GLU A 33 -23.36 1.41 6.89
C GLU A 33 -22.34 2.29 6.14
N GLU A 34 -21.65 3.17 6.86
CA GLU A 34 -20.62 4.07 6.33
C GLU A 34 -19.20 3.53 6.56
N GLN A 35 -19.09 2.44 7.32
CA GLN A 35 -17.82 1.80 7.61
C GLN A 35 -17.22 1.21 6.34
N ILE A 36 -16.03 1.69 6.00
CA ILE A 36 -15.17 1.01 5.04
C ILE A 36 -14.31 0.05 5.84
N ASP A 37 -14.30 -1.22 5.45
CA ASP A 37 -13.47 -2.26 6.07
C ASP A 37 -12.22 -2.54 5.22
N PRO A 38 -11.04 -2.04 5.61
CA PRO A 38 -9.79 -2.30 4.89
C PRO A 38 -9.37 -3.77 4.96
N THR A 39 -9.87 -4.55 5.94
CA THR A 39 -9.49 -5.96 6.12
C THR A 39 -10.00 -6.86 5.01
N ALA A 40 -11.03 -6.44 4.27
CA ALA A 40 -11.50 -7.11 3.06
C ALA A 40 -10.40 -7.25 1.98
N LEU A 41 -9.30 -6.48 2.09
CA LEU A 41 -8.14 -6.59 1.22
C LEU A 41 -7.22 -7.76 1.60
N LYS A 42 -7.24 -8.21 2.86
CA LYS A 42 -6.30 -9.21 3.37
C LYS A 42 -6.45 -10.54 2.63
N VAL A 43 -5.31 -11.13 2.30
CA VAL A 43 -5.19 -12.45 1.70
C VAL A 43 -4.13 -13.21 2.48
N ALA A 44 -4.51 -14.37 3.01
CA ALA A 44 -3.62 -15.20 3.81
C ALA A 44 -2.31 -15.49 3.04
N GLY A 45 -1.18 -15.34 3.74
CA GLY A 45 0.15 -15.53 3.18
C GLY A 45 0.59 -14.52 2.11
N LEU A 46 -0.13 -13.41 1.89
CA LEU A 46 0.23 -12.37 0.92
C LEU A 46 0.47 -11.03 1.60
N GLU A 47 1.73 -10.66 1.80
CA GLU A 47 2.11 -9.47 2.58
C GLU A 47 1.64 -8.17 1.91
N VAL A 48 1.60 -8.11 0.58
CA VAL A 48 1.09 -6.93 -0.15
C VAL A 48 -0.38 -6.64 0.18
N SER A 49 -1.16 -7.64 0.57
CA SER A 49 -2.55 -7.43 0.99
C SER A 49 -2.63 -6.62 2.29
N LYS A 50 -1.74 -6.90 3.25
CA LYS A 50 -1.57 -6.15 4.50
C LYS A 50 -1.10 -4.74 4.23
N LEU A 51 -0.14 -4.58 3.30
CA LEU A 51 0.30 -3.27 2.84
C LEU A 51 -0.85 -2.42 2.31
N PHE A 52 -1.71 -2.96 1.46
CA PHE A 52 -2.87 -2.22 0.98
C PHE A 52 -3.87 -1.90 2.09
N CYS A 53 -4.11 -2.83 3.01
CA CYS A 53 -4.94 -2.63 4.19
C CYS A 53 -4.43 -1.44 5.04
N VAL A 54 -3.15 -1.45 5.41
CA VAL A 54 -2.51 -0.42 6.23
C VAL A 54 -2.52 0.95 5.53
N VAL A 55 -2.16 1.01 4.25
CA VAL A 55 -2.17 2.26 3.49
C VAL A 55 -3.59 2.80 3.36
N TYR A 56 -4.57 1.94 3.09
CA TYR A 56 -5.95 2.37 2.93
C TYR A 56 -6.51 2.90 4.25
N PHE A 57 -6.27 2.18 5.35
CA PHE A 57 -6.63 2.62 6.70
C PHE A 57 -5.98 3.96 7.05
N ALA A 58 -4.69 4.14 6.77
CA ALA A 58 -3.99 5.39 7.03
C ALA A 58 -4.63 6.59 6.29
N LEU A 59 -5.01 6.42 5.02
CA LEU A 59 -5.67 7.48 4.24
C LEU A 59 -7.09 7.80 4.73
N LEU A 60 -7.78 6.82 5.32
CA LEU A 60 -9.14 6.97 5.86
C LEU A 60 -9.16 7.68 7.22
N HIS A 61 -8.08 7.55 8.01
CA HIS A 61 -8.01 8.03 9.39
C HIS A 61 -6.95 9.11 9.61
N SER A 62 -6.31 9.61 8.56
CA SER A 62 -5.25 10.62 8.64
C SER A 62 -5.73 11.96 9.21
N GLU A 63 -7.04 12.24 9.16
CA GLU A 63 -7.64 13.47 9.69
C GLU A 63 -8.07 13.35 11.15
N ASN A 64 -7.90 12.17 11.76
CA ASN A 64 -8.24 11.98 13.15
C ASN A 64 -7.12 12.56 14.02
N ASP A 65 -7.45 13.59 14.80
CA ASP A 65 -6.55 14.21 15.77
C ASP A 65 -6.23 13.30 16.97
N GLU A 66 -6.92 12.17 17.07
CA GLU A 66 -6.72 11.11 18.05
C GLU A 66 -6.37 9.78 17.36
N GLY A 67 -5.50 8.97 17.97
CA GLY A 67 -5.12 7.64 17.48
C GLY A 67 -3.69 7.53 16.96
N ILE A 68 -3.38 6.42 16.27
CA ILE A 68 -1.99 6.03 15.93
C ILE A 68 -1.32 6.95 14.88
N PHE A 69 -2.11 7.74 14.14
CA PHE A 69 -1.60 8.70 13.15
C PHE A 69 -1.63 10.15 13.66
N ALA A 70 -2.10 10.39 14.88
CA ALA A 70 -2.17 11.73 15.43
C ALA A 70 -0.80 12.40 15.43
N GLY A 71 -0.74 13.65 14.95
CA GLY A 71 0.51 14.41 14.82
C GLY A 71 1.38 14.05 13.61
N LEU A 72 0.98 13.08 12.78
CA LEU A 72 1.61 12.83 11.48
C LEU A 72 0.92 13.65 10.39
N ASP A 73 1.70 14.37 9.60
CA ASP A 73 1.23 15.12 8.41
C ASP A 73 0.93 14.16 7.24
N MET A 74 0.04 13.19 7.44
CA MET A 74 -0.35 12.21 6.42
C MET A 74 -1.32 12.83 5.42
N MET A 75 -1.23 12.42 4.15
CA MET A 75 -2.26 12.78 3.19
C MET A 75 -3.58 12.12 3.56
N ASN A 76 -4.66 12.89 3.58
CA ASN A 76 -6.01 12.32 3.58
C ASN A 76 -6.40 11.77 2.22
N MET A 77 -7.49 11.02 2.17
CA MET A 77 -7.99 10.42 0.93
C MET A 77 -8.20 11.46 -0.19
N SER A 78 -8.74 12.64 0.13
CA SER A 78 -8.99 13.71 -0.86
C SER A 78 -7.68 14.26 -1.43
N GLN A 79 -6.67 14.47 -0.60
CA GLN A 79 -5.33 14.91 -0.99
C GLN A 79 -4.62 13.83 -1.82
N ALA A 80 -4.69 12.56 -1.40
CA ALA A 80 -4.13 11.43 -2.14
C ALA A 80 -4.76 11.29 -3.53
N LYS A 81 -6.09 11.43 -3.65
CA LYS A 81 -6.79 11.43 -4.94
C LYS A 81 -6.31 12.56 -5.86
N LYS A 82 -6.19 13.78 -5.33
CA LYS A 82 -5.67 14.92 -6.10
C LYS A 82 -4.21 14.72 -6.52
N ALA A 83 -3.38 14.20 -5.62
CA ALA A 83 -1.97 13.98 -5.85
C ALA A 83 -1.71 12.87 -6.88
N VAL A 84 -2.51 11.80 -6.89
CA VAL A 84 -2.31 10.65 -7.79
C VAL A 84 -3.13 10.81 -9.08
N ASN A 85 -4.44 11.02 -8.96
CA ASN A 85 -5.41 11.21 -10.05
C ASN A 85 -5.31 10.15 -11.16
N GLY A 86 -5.55 8.88 -10.80
CA GLY A 86 -5.49 7.77 -11.73
C GLY A 86 -6.05 6.47 -11.16
N THR A 87 -6.26 5.50 -12.04
CA THR A 87 -6.69 4.15 -11.69
C THR A 87 -5.60 3.14 -12.00
N PHE A 88 -5.40 2.19 -11.10
CA PHE A 88 -4.29 1.26 -11.13
C PHE A 88 -4.77 -0.17 -10.93
N GLN A 89 -4.13 -1.11 -11.62
CA GLN A 89 -4.25 -2.53 -11.31
C GLN A 89 -2.87 -3.06 -10.89
N PHE A 90 -2.82 -3.72 -9.73
CA PHE A 90 -1.66 -4.42 -9.25
C PHE A 90 -1.87 -5.92 -9.47
N ASN A 91 -0.98 -6.53 -10.24
CA ASN A 91 -0.89 -7.96 -10.43
C ASN A 91 0.27 -8.47 -9.57
N VAL A 92 -0.04 -9.01 -8.39
CA VAL A 92 0.94 -9.47 -7.41
C VAL A 92 1.18 -10.95 -7.62
N ARG A 93 2.44 -11.36 -7.78
CA ARG A 93 2.84 -12.77 -7.84
C ARG A 93 3.19 -13.24 -6.41
N PRO A 94 2.40 -14.15 -5.81
CA PRO A 94 2.74 -14.74 -4.52
C PRO A 94 4.06 -15.53 -4.61
N SER A 95 4.74 -15.74 -3.47
CA SER A 95 5.85 -16.70 -3.41
C SER A 95 5.32 -18.14 -3.48
N ALA A 96 6.19 -19.11 -3.74
CA ALA A 96 5.77 -20.51 -3.83
C ALA A 96 5.31 -21.06 -2.46
N GLU A 97 5.78 -20.45 -1.37
CA GLU A 97 5.50 -20.82 0.01
C GLU A 97 4.26 -20.10 0.58
N SER A 98 3.68 -19.15 -0.17
CA SER A 98 2.49 -18.40 0.23
C SER A 98 1.22 -19.26 0.12
N GLU A 99 0.27 -19.12 1.04
CA GLU A 99 -1.06 -19.73 0.91
C GLU A 99 -1.80 -19.26 -0.34
N ALA A 100 -1.54 -18.03 -0.81
CA ALA A 100 -2.08 -17.48 -2.05
C ALA A 100 -1.39 -18.05 -3.32
N ALA A 101 -0.39 -18.92 -3.20
CA ALA A 101 0.36 -19.47 -4.34
C ALA A 101 -0.54 -20.19 -5.37
N ALA A 102 -1.68 -20.73 -4.92
CA ALA A 102 -2.67 -21.37 -5.80
C ALA A 102 -3.21 -20.42 -6.89
N ASP A 103 -3.29 -19.11 -6.61
CA ASP A 103 -3.90 -18.14 -7.51
C ASP A 103 -2.98 -17.70 -8.67
N LYS A 104 -1.70 -18.09 -8.67
CA LYS A 104 -0.60 -17.65 -9.58
C LYS A 104 -0.34 -16.13 -9.61
N VAL A 105 -1.38 -15.30 -9.58
CA VAL A 105 -1.40 -13.85 -9.52
C VAL A 105 -2.65 -13.41 -8.75
N VAL A 106 -2.45 -12.66 -7.67
CA VAL A 106 -3.53 -11.98 -6.95
C VAL A 106 -3.62 -10.55 -7.46
N GLN A 107 -4.84 -10.08 -7.72
CA GLN A 107 -5.08 -8.78 -8.32
C GLN A 107 -5.69 -7.80 -7.32
N PHE A 108 -5.31 -6.54 -7.42
CA PHE A 108 -5.92 -5.44 -6.68
C PHE A 108 -6.18 -4.28 -7.64
N TYR A 109 -7.32 -3.63 -7.47
CA TYR A 109 -7.69 -2.42 -8.19
C TYR A 109 -7.69 -1.23 -7.24
N VAL A 110 -7.06 -0.13 -7.66
CA VAL A 110 -6.94 1.10 -6.89
C VAL A 110 -7.51 2.24 -7.71
N ASP A 111 -8.55 2.90 -7.22
CA ASP A 111 -9.14 4.09 -7.84
C ASP A 111 -8.81 5.33 -7.00
N MET A 112 -7.81 6.10 -7.43
CA MET A 112 -7.47 7.41 -6.87
C MET A 112 -7.96 8.57 -7.74
N ARG A 113 -8.88 8.30 -8.67
CA ARG A 113 -9.47 9.32 -9.54
C ARG A 113 -10.85 9.73 -9.04
N LYS A 114 -11.71 8.76 -8.74
CA LYS A 114 -13.12 8.99 -8.41
C LYS A 114 -13.44 8.63 -6.98
N GLU A 115 -13.30 7.35 -6.63
CA GLU A 115 -13.78 6.85 -5.34
C GLU A 115 -12.75 7.15 -4.23
N GLY A 116 -11.46 6.89 -4.48
CA GLY A 116 -10.47 6.82 -3.40
C GLY A 116 -10.55 5.47 -2.71
N SER A 117 -10.56 4.39 -3.48
CA SER A 117 -10.79 3.04 -2.99
C SER A 117 -9.70 2.07 -3.43
N ILE A 118 -9.51 1.04 -2.62
CA ILE A 118 -8.71 -0.13 -2.95
C ILE A 118 -9.62 -1.35 -2.79
N VAL A 119 -9.62 -2.23 -3.79
CA VAL A 119 -10.41 -3.47 -3.76
C VAL A 119 -9.57 -4.65 -4.23
N LYS A 120 -9.84 -5.82 -3.65
CA LYS A 120 -9.31 -7.10 -4.15
C LYS A 120 -10.04 -7.49 -5.43
N GLY A 121 -9.29 -7.93 -6.44
CA GLY A 121 -9.80 -8.35 -7.74
C GLY A 121 -9.28 -7.50 -8.91
N PRO A 122 -9.64 -7.87 -10.14
CA PRO A 122 -9.27 -7.12 -11.33
C PRO A 122 -9.99 -5.77 -11.38
N GLY A 123 -9.37 -4.80 -12.04
CA GLY A 123 -10.04 -3.55 -12.38
C GLY A 123 -11.13 -3.75 -13.44
N PRO A 124 -12.00 -2.75 -13.66
CA PRO A 124 -13.04 -2.82 -14.67
C PRO A 124 -12.45 -3.02 -16.08
N ALA A 125 -13.15 -3.78 -16.92
CA ALA A 125 -12.75 -3.97 -18.32
C ALA A 125 -12.87 -2.68 -19.14
N LYS A 126 -13.86 -1.83 -18.81
CA LYS A 126 -14.10 -0.53 -19.44
C LYS A 126 -14.61 0.49 -18.41
N PRO A 127 -13.98 1.67 -18.29
CA PRO A 127 -12.64 1.96 -18.81
C PRO A 127 -11.61 1.04 -18.16
N LYS A 128 -10.61 0.59 -18.94
CA LYS A 128 -9.49 -0.18 -18.38
C LYS A 128 -8.67 0.68 -17.41
N PRO A 129 -7.97 0.08 -16.43
CA PRO A 129 -7.05 0.81 -15.57
C PRO A 129 -6.03 1.62 -16.38
N ASP A 130 -5.69 2.83 -15.92
CA ASP A 130 -4.73 3.67 -16.64
C ASP A 130 -3.32 3.07 -16.60
N CYS A 131 -2.98 2.44 -15.47
CA CYS A 131 -1.67 1.84 -15.23
C CYS A 131 -1.81 0.45 -14.62
N THR A 132 -1.12 -0.53 -15.17
CA THR A 132 -1.05 -1.89 -14.62
C THR A 132 0.37 -2.21 -14.20
N LEU A 133 0.56 -2.55 -12.93
CA LEU A 133 1.82 -2.97 -12.36
C LEU A 133 1.82 -4.49 -12.19
N THR A 134 2.94 -5.14 -12.46
CA THR A 134 3.11 -6.56 -12.17
C THR A 134 4.42 -6.77 -11.43
N ILE A 135 4.34 -7.32 -10.23
CA ILE A 135 5.44 -7.38 -9.26
C ILE A 135 5.31 -8.65 -8.39
N SER A 136 6.40 -9.13 -7.80
CA SER A 136 6.30 -10.17 -6.77
C SER A 136 5.86 -9.56 -5.44
N ASP A 137 5.18 -10.35 -4.61
CA ASP A 137 4.79 -9.97 -3.26
C ASP A 137 5.99 -9.41 -2.47
N ARG A 138 7.07 -10.20 -2.43
CA ARG A 138 8.33 -9.84 -1.76
C ARG A 138 8.98 -8.56 -2.28
N ASP A 139 9.09 -8.39 -3.60
CA ASP A 139 9.74 -7.19 -4.14
C ASP A 139 8.90 -5.92 -3.85
N MET A 140 7.57 -6.03 -3.82
CA MET A 140 6.69 -4.90 -3.49
C MET A 140 6.85 -4.45 -2.05
N ILE A 141 6.89 -5.38 -1.09
CA ILE A 141 7.16 -5.07 0.32
C ILE A 141 8.52 -4.41 0.48
N ARG A 142 9.56 -4.97 -0.15
CA ARG A 142 10.91 -4.37 -0.09
C ARG A 142 10.94 -2.95 -0.67
N ILE A 143 10.18 -2.67 -1.72
CA ILE A 143 10.06 -1.31 -2.25
C ILE A 143 9.33 -0.41 -1.26
N ALA A 144 8.19 -0.85 -0.71
CA ALA A 144 7.40 -0.08 0.24
C ALA A 144 8.21 0.28 1.49
N LEU A 145 9.00 -0.66 2.01
CA LEU A 145 9.90 -0.46 3.15
C LEU A 145 11.18 0.33 2.83
N GLY A 146 11.37 0.77 1.58
CA GLY A 146 12.58 1.48 1.15
C GLY A 146 13.83 0.60 1.03
N GLN A 147 13.72 -0.71 1.24
CA GLN A 147 14.80 -1.70 1.13
C GLN A 147 15.16 -2.04 -0.33
N MET A 148 14.40 -1.54 -1.30
CA MET A 148 14.67 -1.68 -2.72
C MET A 148 14.29 -0.41 -3.48
N SER A 149 15.19 0.09 -4.32
CA SER A 149 14.86 1.20 -5.23
C SER A 149 13.84 0.73 -6.29
N PRO A 150 12.69 1.42 -6.42
CA PRO A 150 11.69 1.10 -7.43
C PRO A 150 12.20 1.32 -8.86
N GLN A 151 13.07 2.31 -9.07
CA GLN A 151 13.70 2.57 -10.38
C GLN A 151 14.60 1.40 -10.78
N VAL A 152 15.43 0.91 -9.85
CA VAL A 152 16.29 -0.26 -10.09
C VAL A 152 15.46 -1.52 -10.31
N ALA A 153 14.38 -1.70 -9.55
CA ALA A 153 13.47 -2.84 -9.70
C ALA A 153 12.80 -2.85 -11.08
N PHE A 154 12.38 -1.68 -11.58
CA PHE A 154 11.85 -1.53 -12.94
C PHE A 154 12.91 -1.84 -14.00
N MET A 155 14.11 -1.24 -13.91
CA MET A 155 15.20 -1.50 -14.87
C MET A 155 15.63 -2.96 -14.91
N LYS A 156 15.57 -3.66 -13.78
CA LYS A 156 15.86 -5.11 -13.67
C LYS A 156 14.68 -6.01 -14.05
N GLY A 157 13.54 -5.44 -14.48
CA GLY A 157 12.36 -6.18 -14.88
C GLY A 157 11.57 -6.85 -13.73
N LYS A 158 11.88 -6.53 -12.47
CA LYS A 158 11.17 -7.02 -11.29
C LYS A 158 9.76 -6.42 -11.18
N VAL A 159 9.66 -5.14 -11.55
CA VAL A 159 8.38 -4.44 -11.74
C VAL A 159 8.16 -4.26 -13.23
N LYS A 160 7.04 -4.75 -13.74
CA LYS A 160 6.58 -4.45 -15.10
C LYS A 160 5.45 -3.46 -15.01
N VAL A 161 5.49 -2.42 -15.85
CA VAL A 161 4.45 -1.38 -15.92
C VAL A 161 3.88 -1.36 -17.33
N LYS A 162 2.56 -1.36 -17.45
CA LYS A 162 1.83 -1.18 -18.72
C LYS A 162 0.86 0.00 -18.58
N GLY A 163 0.58 0.68 -19.69
CA GLY A 163 -0.30 1.86 -19.71
C GLY A 163 0.46 3.15 -19.41
N ASN A 164 -0.12 4.03 -18.60
CA ASN A 164 0.45 5.33 -18.28
C ASN A 164 1.56 5.21 -17.22
N ILE A 165 2.80 5.09 -17.67
CA ILE A 165 3.99 4.94 -16.81
C ILE A 165 4.17 6.17 -15.90
N MET A 166 3.84 7.38 -16.38
CA MET A 166 3.99 8.60 -15.59
C MET A 166 3.05 8.61 -14.38
N LEU A 167 1.84 8.05 -14.52
CA LEU A 167 0.95 7.80 -13.37
C LEU A 167 1.56 6.80 -12.39
N GLY A 168 2.19 5.74 -12.89
CA GLY A 168 2.92 4.78 -12.05
C GLY A 168 4.02 5.43 -11.21
N LEU A 169 4.84 6.30 -11.82
CA LEU A 169 5.89 7.06 -11.11
C LEU A 169 5.31 8.05 -10.08
N ARG A 170 4.17 8.68 -10.40
CA ARG A 170 3.47 9.58 -9.48
C ARG A 170 2.95 8.82 -8.25
N MET A 171 2.26 7.71 -8.46
CA MET A 171 1.79 6.81 -7.39
C MET A 171 2.96 6.36 -6.51
N GLN A 172 4.06 5.93 -7.12
CA GLN A 172 5.26 5.51 -6.40
C GLN A 172 5.83 6.64 -5.52
N THR A 173 5.89 7.87 -6.04
CA THR A 173 6.39 9.03 -5.28
C THR A 173 5.48 9.34 -4.09
N VAL A 174 4.16 9.35 -4.28
CA VAL A 174 3.20 9.58 -3.20
C VAL A 174 3.32 8.51 -2.12
N LEU A 175 3.28 7.23 -2.50
CA LEU A 175 3.39 6.12 -1.55
C LEU A 175 4.68 6.20 -0.73
N MET A 176 5.83 6.44 -1.37
CA MET A 176 7.11 6.52 -0.67
C MET A 176 7.19 7.72 0.30
N ASN A 177 6.57 8.85 -0.04
CA ASN A 177 6.52 10.00 0.86
C ASN A 177 5.67 9.72 2.10
N GLU A 178 4.51 9.09 1.92
CA GLU A 178 3.61 8.73 3.03
C GLU A 178 4.23 7.64 3.93
N VAL A 179 4.85 6.61 3.35
CA VAL A 179 5.59 5.61 4.13
C VAL A 179 6.73 6.24 4.93
N LYS A 180 7.45 7.19 4.33
CA LYS A 180 8.52 7.91 5.03
C LYS A 180 7.99 8.73 6.21
N LYS A 181 6.80 9.31 6.13
CA LYS A 181 6.19 10.04 7.26
C LYS A 181 5.88 9.09 8.42
N MET A 182 5.29 7.92 8.14
CA MET A 182 5.05 6.87 9.15
C MET A 182 6.35 6.31 9.73
N SER A 183 7.43 6.25 8.94
CA SER A 183 8.74 5.77 9.40
C SER A 183 9.51 6.74 10.30
N ARG A 184 9.08 8.00 10.42
CA ARG A 184 9.80 9.05 11.18
C ARG A 184 9.39 9.17 12.66
N VAL A 185 8.47 8.32 13.12
CA VAL A 185 7.93 8.33 14.49
C VAL A 185 9.00 8.03 15.56
N ALA A 186 10.16 7.48 15.20
CA ALA A 186 11.23 7.15 16.14
C ALA A 186 12.04 8.34 16.72
N LYS A 187 11.68 9.60 16.43
CA LYS A 187 12.46 10.78 16.90
C LYS A 187 11.81 11.61 18.01
N LEU A 188 10.87 11.04 18.75
CA LEU A 188 10.32 11.63 19.98
C LEU A 188 10.51 10.67 21.15
#